data_AF-A0A2H8TZX4-F1
#
_entry.id   AF-A0A2H8TZX4-F1
#
_cell.length_a   1.000
_cell.length_b   1.000
_cell.length_c   1.000
_cell.angle_alpha   90.00
_cell.angle_beta   90.00
_cell.angle_gamma   90.00
#
_symmetry.space_group_name_H-M   'P 1'
#
loop_
_entity.id
_entity.type
_entity.pdbx_description
1 polymer ?
#
loop_
_entity_poly.entity_id
_entity_poly.type
_entity_poly.pdbx_seq_one_letter_code
_entity_poly.pdbx_strand_id
1 'polypeptide(L)'
;MATKKNAFAIFLTDHRNEEINDRKKPSSFQQLSNKLAPIWNSMTDEEKNKYKVLARKNNSNQDEKPFAKISDLHNNSYDFLNMQKCLIKMFEFIQNDKELLEKKFILLHINCHAHHGEKYYFPAEIAALEFNLINGVFRTYHKIIGISKIYPRGLAGGMREYSDLLHQIYCWHEHPDDYQNILLEFLSFLKNEKINLTDFQEGTLELPYLYTVETEIGMDIMKAKSSLERFCSTVFPKDDAKRFKSIFKIGSINQLLLEIKKKMKLHLDPQNIKQGMSTNDILQSDMFGHGLGCMYHEMRDIAFKCSKARVIQWMSNICKHISTYTSLQIIPGRHIAVQLNDGSRMIIENANLPLTKQDLKLNTSKDDILGVKLSILSQTQHSYSSDEEKDLY
;
A
#
# COMPACT_ATOMS: atom_id res chain seq x y z
N MET A 1 -8.08 3.71 -36.59
CA MET A 1 -7.50 5.06 -36.82
C MET A 1 -8.51 6.08 -36.30
N ALA A 2 -8.17 6.90 -35.31
CA ALA A 2 -9.08 7.92 -34.80
C ALA A 2 -9.05 9.16 -35.72
N THR A 3 -10.21 9.59 -36.20
CA THR A 3 -10.38 10.77 -37.06
C THR A 3 -10.00 12.03 -36.30
N LYS A 4 -9.09 12.85 -36.87
CA LYS A 4 -8.70 14.16 -36.32
C LYS A 4 -9.97 14.99 -36.08
N LYS A 5 -10.13 15.54 -34.87
CA LYS A 5 -11.29 16.36 -34.54
C LYS A 5 -11.07 17.75 -35.14
N ASN A 6 -11.97 18.14 -36.04
CA ASN A 6 -12.01 19.49 -36.59
C ASN A 6 -12.69 20.46 -35.60
N ALA A 7 -12.59 21.77 -35.86
CA ALA A 7 -13.16 22.81 -35.00
C ALA A 7 -14.66 22.62 -34.73
N PHE A 8 -15.40 22.16 -35.75
CA PHE A 8 -16.83 21.88 -35.62
C PHE A 8 -17.13 20.72 -34.68
N ALA A 9 -16.31 19.65 -34.68
CA ALA A 9 -16.46 18.54 -33.75
C ALA A 9 -16.23 18.94 -32.28
N ILE A 10 -15.35 19.92 -32.02
CA ILE A 10 -15.17 20.49 -30.68
C ILE A 10 -16.39 21.32 -30.29
N PHE A 11 -16.92 22.14 -31.20
CA PHE A 11 -18.14 22.91 -30.99
C PHE A 11 -19.35 22.04 -30.63
N LEU A 12 -19.55 20.91 -31.32
CA LEU A 12 -20.60 19.95 -30.98
C LEU A 12 -20.38 19.27 -29.61
N THR A 13 -19.12 19.09 -29.21
CA THR A 13 -18.78 18.50 -27.91
C THR A 13 -19.08 19.46 -26.76
N ASP A 14 -18.73 20.74 -26.92
CA ASP A 14 -18.99 21.78 -25.91
C ASP A 14 -20.50 21.94 -25.66
N HIS A 15 -21.32 22.03 -26.73
CA HIS A 15 -22.78 22.12 -26.57
C HIS A 15 -23.41 20.86 -25.97
N ARG A 16 -22.84 19.67 -26.23
CA ARG A 16 -23.31 18.44 -25.57
C ARG A 16 -22.98 18.45 -24.08
N ASN A 17 -21.82 18.97 -23.70
CA ASN A 17 -21.42 19.10 -22.31
C ASN A 17 -22.29 20.14 -21.57
N GLU A 18 -22.70 21.21 -22.24
CA GLU A 18 -23.70 22.16 -21.72
C GLU A 18 -25.05 21.47 -21.49
N GLU A 19 -25.55 20.65 -22.42
CA GLU A 19 -26.78 19.86 -22.21
C GLU A 19 -26.68 18.93 -20.98
N ILE A 20 -25.51 18.32 -20.74
CA ILE A 20 -25.26 17.43 -19.59
C ILE A 20 -25.22 18.22 -18.27
N ASN A 21 -24.53 19.36 -18.27
CA ASN A 21 -24.42 20.23 -17.10
C ASN A 21 -25.77 20.85 -16.70
N ASP A 22 -26.63 21.10 -17.70
CA ASP A 22 -28.02 21.51 -17.52
C ASP A 22 -28.96 20.37 -17.06
N ARG A 23 -28.42 19.18 -16.76
CA ARG A 23 -29.16 17.94 -16.43
C ARG A 23 -30.15 17.50 -17.51
N LYS A 24 -29.98 17.93 -18.77
CA LYS A 24 -30.78 17.47 -19.90
C LYS A 24 -30.22 16.14 -20.41
N LYS A 25 -31.10 15.30 -21.00
CA LYS A 25 -30.67 14.09 -21.68
C LYS A 25 -29.79 14.47 -22.88
N PRO A 26 -28.52 14.03 -22.97
CA PRO A 26 -27.62 14.48 -24.01
C PRO A 26 -28.07 13.98 -25.39
N SER A 27 -28.22 14.91 -26.33
CA SER A 27 -28.58 14.60 -27.71
C SER A 27 -27.47 13.79 -28.41
N SER A 28 -27.82 13.01 -29.44
CA SER A 28 -26.80 12.31 -30.22
C SER A 28 -25.97 13.30 -31.05
N PHE A 29 -24.72 12.98 -31.37
CA PHE A 29 -23.87 13.87 -32.17
C PHE A 29 -24.44 14.12 -33.58
N GLN A 30 -25.21 13.19 -34.14
CA GLN A 30 -25.90 13.36 -35.42
C GLN A 30 -27.06 14.36 -35.30
N GLN A 31 -27.83 14.30 -34.20
CA GLN A 31 -28.90 15.26 -33.90
C GLN A 31 -28.34 16.67 -33.66
N LEU A 32 -27.25 16.76 -32.88
CA LEU A 32 -26.54 18.02 -32.63
C LEU A 32 -25.95 18.60 -33.91
N SER A 33 -25.34 17.78 -34.77
CA SER A 33 -24.81 18.23 -36.06
C SER A 33 -25.90 18.86 -36.92
N ASN A 34 -27.08 18.23 -37.01
CA ASN A 34 -28.19 18.78 -37.81
C ASN A 34 -28.74 20.08 -37.22
N LYS A 35 -28.80 20.20 -35.88
CA LYS A 35 -29.32 21.39 -35.19
C LYS A 35 -28.32 22.55 -35.19
N LEU A 36 -27.04 22.26 -35.05
CA LEU A 36 -25.99 23.26 -34.80
C LEU A 36 -25.17 23.61 -36.04
N ALA A 37 -25.26 22.85 -37.15
CA ALA A 37 -24.61 23.20 -38.41
C ALA A 37 -25.05 24.57 -38.97
N PRO A 38 -26.35 24.95 -38.95
CA PRO A 38 -26.77 26.28 -39.39
C PRO A 38 -26.16 27.40 -38.53
N ILE A 39 -26.14 27.20 -37.21
CA ILE A 39 -25.59 28.14 -36.23
C ILE A 39 -24.08 28.29 -36.42
N TRP A 40 -23.37 27.18 -36.59
CA TRP A 40 -21.95 27.19 -36.90
C TRP A 40 -21.65 27.93 -38.21
N ASN A 41 -22.47 27.74 -39.24
CA ASN A 41 -22.26 28.42 -40.52
C ASN A 41 -22.48 29.93 -40.42
N SER A 42 -23.40 30.40 -39.57
CA SER A 42 -23.63 31.83 -39.31
C SER A 42 -22.63 32.49 -38.35
N MET A 43 -21.81 31.73 -37.61
CA MET A 43 -20.79 32.30 -36.73
C MET A 43 -19.67 32.99 -37.51
N THR A 44 -19.18 34.09 -36.96
CA THR A 44 -18.01 34.83 -37.45
C THR A 44 -16.72 34.02 -37.30
N ASP A 45 -15.68 34.42 -38.03
CA ASP A 45 -14.38 33.76 -37.93
C ASP A 45 -13.72 33.90 -36.57
N GLU A 46 -13.99 34.99 -35.85
CA GLU A 46 -13.52 35.25 -34.49
C GLU A 46 -14.18 34.29 -33.48
N GLU A 47 -15.49 34.08 -33.58
CA GLU A 47 -16.22 33.13 -32.73
C GLU A 47 -15.78 31.67 -33.01
N LYS A 48 -15.52 31.35 -34.28
CA LYS A 48 -14.95 30.05 -34.69
C LYS A 48 -13.51 29.88 -34.23
N ASN A 49 -12.76 30.96 -33.99
CA ASN A 49 -11.35 30.90 -33.66
C ASN A 49 -11.09 30.18 -32.33
N LYS A 50 -11.96 30.38 -31.32
CA LYS A 50 -11.92 29.64 -30.05
C LYS A 50 -11.87 28.12 -30.29
N TYR A 51 -12.76 27.61 -31.14
CA TYR A 51 -12.85 26.18 -31.45
C TYR A 51 -11.72 25.71 -32.39
N LYS A 52 -11.23 26.58 -33.29
CA LYS A 52 -10.04 26.31 -34.12
C LYS A 52 -8.78 26.13 -33.25
N VAL A 53 -8.60 26.98 -32.24
CA VAL A 53 -7.50 26.88 -31.26
C VAL A 53 -7.61 25.61 -30.41
N LEU A 54 -8.81 25.29 -29.91
CA LEU A 54 -9.05 24.07 -29.15
C LEU A 54 -8.85 22.80 -29.98
N ALA A 55 -9.26 22.80 -31.26
CA ALA A 55 -9.00 21.69 -32.17
C ALA A 55 -7.51 21.52 -32.46
N ARG A 56 -6.76 22.63 -32.64
CA ARG A 56 -5.29 22.58 -32.77
C ARG A 56 -4.64 22.01 -31.52
N LYS A 57 -5.04 22.45 -30.32
CA LYS A 57 -4.53 21.94 -29.03
C LYS A 57 -4.83 20.44 -28.83
N ASN A 58 -6.03 19.99 -29.21
CA ASN A 58 -6.40 18.57 -29.15
C ASN A 58 -5.64 17.72 -30.18
N ASN A 59 -5.35 18.27 -31.36
CA ASN A 59 -4.59 17.56 -32.40
C ASN A 59 -3.08 17.60 -32.14
N SER A 60 -2.54 18.61 -31.42
CA SER A 60 -1.14 18.63 -30.96
C SER A 60 -0.90 17.75 -29.73
N ASN A 61 -1.91 17.58 -28.88
CA ASN A 61 -1.87 16.59 -27.79
C ASN A 61 -2.02 15.13 -28.27
N GLN A 62 -2.21 14.88 -29.57
CA GLN A 62 -2.18 13.53 -30.14
C GLN A 62 -0.78 13.00 -30.44
N ASP A 63 0.26 13.83 -30.32
CA ASP A 63 1.66 13.36 -30.44
C ASP A 63 2.14 12.64 -29.16
N GLU A 64 1.39 12.70 -28.05
CA GLU A 64 1.48 11.70 -26.98
C GLU A 64 0.59 10.49 -27.29
N LYS A 65 1.21 9.48 -27.90
CA LYS A 65 0.59 8.24 -28.40
C LYS A 65 -0.45 7.63 -27.42
N PRO A 66 -1.73 7.52 -27.82
CA PRO A 66 -2.75 6.74 -27.11
C PRO A 66 -2.39 5.25 -26.92
N PHE A 67 -1.50 4.73 -27.77
CA PHE A 67 -0.99 3.37 -27.70
C PHE A 67 -0.18 3.09 -26.43
N ALA A 68 0.56 4.07 -25.89
CA ALA A 68 1.31 3.87 -24.64
C ALA A 68 0.36 3.68 -23.46
N LYS A 69 -0.73 4.47 -23.39
CA LYS A 69 -1.70 4.41 -22.29
C LYS A 69 -2.49 3.10 -22.27
N ILE A 70 -2.87 2.57 -23.44
CA ILE A 70 -3.53 1.26 -23.57
C ILE A 70 -2.54 0.12 -23.32
N SER A 71 -1.30 0.24 -23.81
CA SER A 71 -0.23 -0.74 -23.55
C SER A 71 0.13 -0.80 -22.06
N ASP A 72 0.20 0.34 -21.36
CA ASP A 72 0.51 0.39 -19.93
C ASP A 72 -0.62 -0.21 -19.10
N LEU A 73 -1.88 0.06 -19.44
CA LEU A 73 -3.05 -0.56 -18.80
C LEU A 73 -3.11 -2.09 -19.05
N HIS A 74 -2.86 -2.54 -20.28
CA HIS A 74 -2.81 -3.97 -20.60
C HIS A 74 -1.64 -4.69 -19.94
N ASN A 75 -0.45 -4.07 -19.92
CA ASN A 75 0.73 -4.61 -19.26
C ASN A 75 0.52 -4.69 -17.75
N ASN A 76 -0.07 -3.67 -17.12
CA ASN A 76 -0.38 -3.69 -15.70
C ASN A 76 -1.42 -4.77 -15.34
N SER A 77 -2.44 -4.96 -16.18
CA SER A 77 -3.44 -6.02 -16.00
C SER A 77 -2.84 -7.42 -16.14
N TYR A 78 -1.93 -7.61 -17.10
CA TYR A 78 -1.20 -8.87 -17.28
C TYR A 78 -0.23 -9.17 -16.13
N ASP A 79 0.55 -8.17 -15.70
CA ASP A 79 1.44 -8.25 -14.54
C ASP A 79 0.66 -8.62 -13.28
N PHE A 80 -0.51 -8.00 -13.09
CA PHE A 80 -1.39 -8.28 -11.96
C PHE A 80 -1.91 -9.72 -11.98
N LEU A 81 -2.40 -10.21 -13.12
CA LEU A 81 -2.87 -11.59 -13.25
C LEU A 81 -1.75 -12.60 -13.00
N ASN A 82 -0.55 -12.34 -13.52
CA ASN A 82 0.61 -13.19 -13.30
C ASN A 82 1.03 -13.20 -11.83
N MET A 83 1.00 -12.06 -11.17
CA MET A 83 1.25 -11.97 -9.74
C MET A 83 0.24 -12.80 -8.94
N GLN A 84 -1.06 -12.73 -9.26
CA GLN A 84 -2.07 -13.55 -8.60
C GLN A 84 -1.79 -15.05 -8.79
N LYS A 85 -1.42 -15.48 -10.00
CA LYS A 85 -1.05 -16.88 -10.27
C LYS A 85 0.18 -17.31 -9.46
N CYS A 86 1.19 -16.46 -9.34
CA CYS A 86 2.38 -16.74 -8.52
C CYS A 86 2.03 -16.89 -7.04
N LEU A 87 1.13 -16.04 -6.52
CA LEU A 87 0.64 -16.11 -5.15
C LEU A 87 -0.11 -17.43 -4.90
N ILE A 88 -1.02 -17.82 -5.81
CA ILE A 88 -1.74 -19.10 -5.71
C ILE A 88 -0.75 -20.27 -5.68
N LYS A 89 0.20 -20.32 -6.63
CA LYS A 89 1.26 -21.35 -6.65
C LYS A 89 2.06 -21.40 -5.36
N MET A 90 2.41 -20.25 -4.78
CA MET A 90 3.11 -20.19 -3.49
C MET A 90 2.32 -20.91 -2.38
N PHE A 91 0.99 -20.77 -2.36
CA PHE A 91 0.13 -21.43 -1.38
C PHE A 91 -0.11 -22.93 -1.67
N GLU A 92 0.04 -23.38 -2.91
CA GLU A 92 0.02 -24.80 -3.26
C GLU A 92 1.18 -25.56 -2.59
N PHE A 93 2.36 -24.94 -2.51
CA PHE A 93 3.56 -25.57 -1.92
C PHE A 93 3.55 -25.68 -0.39
N ILE A 94 2.67 -24.96 0.29
CA ILE A 94 2.52 -25.04 1.75
C ILE A 94 1.91 -26.39 2.11
N GLN A 95 2.61 -27.23 2.86
CA GLN A 95 2.21 -28.63 3.06
C GLN A 95 1.15 -28.81 4.14
N ASN A 96 1.17 -27.96 5.17
CA ASN A 96 0.30 -28.09 6.34
C ASN A 96 0.01 -26.75 7.02
N ASP A 97 -0.94 -26.75 7.96
CA ASP A 97 -1.36 -25.55 8.69
C ASP A 97 -0.23 -24.96 9.54
N LYS A 98 0.66 -25.79 10.11
CA LYS A 98 1.80 -25.30 10.89
C LYS A 98 2.74 -24.46 10.03
N GLU A 99 3.09 -24.94 8.84
CA GLU A 99 3.92 -24.20 7.90
C GLU A 99 3.25 -22.87 7.51
N LEU A 100 1.93 -22.86 7.28
CA LEU A 100 1.20 -21.63 6.99
C LEU A 100 1.24 -20.64 8.16
N LEU A 101 1.04 -21.12 9.39
CA LEU A 101 1.01 -20.31 10.59
C LEU A 101 2.37 -19.67 10.91
N GLU A 102 3.45 -20.39 10.63
CA GLU A 102 4.83 -19.95 10.84
C GLU A 102 5.37 -19.09 9.70
N LYS A 103 4.81 -19.22 8.48
CA LYS A 103 5.23 -18.47 7.30
C LYS A 103 5.13 -16.96 7.53
N LYS A 104 6.22 -16.26 7.23
CA LYS A 104 6.30 -14.80 7.32
C LYS A 104 5.73 -14.13 6.07
N PHE A 105 4.99 -13.06 6.28
CA PHE A 105 4.44 -12.17 5.25
C PHE A 105 4.86 -10.74 5.54
N ILE A 106 5.05 -9.93 4.50
CA ILE A 106 5.38 -8.50 4.64
C ILE A 106 4.24 -7.67 4.06
N LEU A 107 3.55 -6.92 4.91
CA LEU A 107 2.58 -5.92 4.47
C LEU A 107 3.29 -4.62 4.12
N LEU A 108 2.76 -3.88 3.16
CA LEU A 108 3.32 -2.63 2.66
C LEU A 108 2.19 -1.60 2.45
N HIS A 109 2.36 -0.39 2.98
CA HIS A 109 1.55 0.76 2.61
C HIS A 109 2.45 1.95 2.25
N ILE A 110 2.09 2.67 1.19
CA ILE A 110 2.81 3.85 0.72
C ILE A 110 1.81 4.99 0.52
N ASN A 111 1.97 6.05 1.30
CA ASN A 111 1.39 7.36 0.96
C ASN A 111 2.30 8.02 -0.07
N CYS A 112 1.72 8.65 -1.09
CA CYS A 112 2.45 9.27 -2.22
C CYS A 112 2.29 10.78 -2.20
N HIS A 113 3.28 11.54 -2.68
CA HIS A 113 3.19 13.00 -2.74
C HIS A 113 2.26 13.56 -3.83
N ALA A 114 1.83 12.75 -4.80
CA ALA A 114 1.10 13.24 -5.96
C ALA A 114 -0.08 12.35 -6.33
N HIS A 115 -1.04 12.97 -7.00
CA HIS A 115 -2.28 12.32 -7.40
C HIS A 115 -2.14 11.56 -8.72
N HIS A 116 -3.16 10.76 -9.05
CA HIS A 116 -3.13 9.87 -10.21
C HIS A 116 -3.03 10.57 -11.55
N GLY A 117 -3.66 11.74 -11.67
CA GLY A 117 -3.66 12.55 -12.90
C GLY A 117 -2.26 13.02 -13.28
N GLU A 118 -1.43 13.32 -12.27
CA GLU A 118 -0.03 13.71 -12.42
C GLU A 118 0.88 12.55 -12.84
N LYS A 119 0.47 11.30 -12.59
CA LYS A 119 1.30 10.09 -12.79
C LYS A 119 2.69 10.21 -12.15
N TYR A 120 2.81 11.02 -11.11
CA TYR A 120 4.04 11.24 -10.36
C TYR A 120 3.94 10.52 -9.03
N TYR A 121 4.21 9.21 -9.01
CA TYR A 121 4.19 8.44 -7.77
C TYR A 121 5.59 8.45 -7.15
N PHE A 122 5.76 9.22 -6.08
CA PHE A 122 6.93 9.19 -5.22
C PHE A 122 6.48 9.08 -3.75
N PRO A 123 7.11 8.22 -2.94
CA PRO A 123 6.67 7.99 -1.57
C PRO A 123 6.79 9.25 -0.72
N ALA A 124 5.70 9.62 -0.04
CA ALA A 124 5.68 10.58 1.05
C ALA A 124 5.88 9.89 2.40
N GLU A 125 5.44 8.65 2.51
CA GLU A 125 5.62 7.82 3.69
C GLU A 125 5.56 6.35 3.28
N ILE A 126 6.55 5.57 3.72
CA ILE A 126 6.60 4.12 3.52
C ILE A 126 6.46 3.45 4.88
N ALA A 127 5.58 2.46 4.97
CA ALA A 127 5.55 1.53 6.09
C ALA A 127 5.51 0.10 5.59
N ALA A 128 6.32 -0.76 6.20
CA ALA A 128 6.29 -2.20 5.96
C ALA A 128 6.32 -2.96 7.28
N LEU A 129 5.55 -4.05 7.36
CA LEU A 129 5.38 -4.83 8.57
C LEU A 129 5.56 -6.31 8.25
N GLU A 130 6.55 -6.94 8.87
CA GLU A 130 6.77 -8.39 8.79
C GLU A 130 6.02 -9.07 9.93
N PHE A 131 5.19 -10.06 9.62
CA PHE A 131 4.42 -10.83 10.60
C PHE A 131 4.27 -12.29 10.17
N ASN A 132 3.90 -13.16 11.10
CA ASN A 132 3.26 -14.43 10.79
C ASN A 132 2.00 -14.59 11.63
N LEU A 133 1.21 -15.64 11.37
CA LEU A 133 -0.06 -15.81 12.05
C LEU A 133 0.15 -16.17 13.52
N ILE A 134 1.13 -17.01 13.86
CA ILE A 134 1.33 -17.50 15.22
C ILE A 134 1.91 -16.46 16.20
N ASN A 135 2.84 -15.62 15.76
CA ASN A 135 3.55 -14.67 16.62
C ASN A 135 3.12 -13.20 16.43
N GLY A 136 2.27 -12.91 15.43
CA GLY A 136 1.89 -11.55 15.08
C GLY A 136 3.06 -10.79 14.48
N VAL A 137 3.17 -9.49 14.76
CA VAL A 137 4.25 -8.64 14.23
C VAL A 137 5.62 -9.14 14.70
N PHE A 138 6.61 -9.16 13.81
CA PHE A 138 8.02 -9.32 14.18
C PHE A 138 8.69 -7.96 14.27
N ARG A 139 8.61 -7.22 13.16
CA ARG A 139 9.33 -5.97 12.94
C ARG A 139 8.58 -5.06 11.98
N THR A 140 8.79 -3.78 12.15
CA THR A 140 8.16 -2.72 11.36
C THR A 140 9.22 -1.76 10.88
N TYR A 141 9.18 -1.43 9.60
CA TYR A 141 9.90 -0.31 9.00
C TYR A 141 8.93 0.82 8.75
N HIS A 142 9.32 2.04 9.08
CA HIS A 142 8.53 3.25 8.82
C HIS A 142 9.45 4.44 8.54
N LYS A 143 9.12 5.21 7.51
CA LYS A 143 9.80 6.48 7.21
C LYS A 143 8.87 7.46 6.51
N ILE A 144 8.89 8.72 6.95
CA ILE A 144 8.40 9.87 6.16
C ILE A 144 9.55 10.35 5.26
N ILE A 145 9.24 10.65 4.00
CA ILE A 145 10.24 10.98 2.98
C ILE A 145 9.90 12.34 2.37
N GLY A 146 10.86 13.25 2.42
CA GLY A 146 10.78 14.57 1.79
C GLY A 146 10.92 14.51 0.27
N ILE A 147 10.53 15.59 -0.40
CA ILE A 147 10.70 15.76 -1.86
C ILE A 147 11.46 17.03 -2.24
N SER A 148 12.01 17.73 -1.25
CA SER A 148 12.79 18.97 -1.37
C SER A 148 13.81 18.92 -2.50
N LYS A 149 14.58 17.82 -2.62
CA LYS A 149 15.65 17.68 -3.63
C LYS A 149 15.19 17.31 -5.05
N ILE A 150 13.99 16.76 -5.21
CA ILE A 150 13.51 16.19 -6.50
C ILE A 150 12.18 16.76 -6.95
N TYR A 151 11.89 17.95 -6.45
CA TYR A 151 10.61 18.60 -6.58
C TYR A 151 10.17 18.73 -8.05
N PRO A 152 9.03 18.12 -8.47
CA PRO A 152 8.60 18.19 -9.86
C PRO A 152 8.01 19.57 -10.18
N ARG A 153 8.64 20.27 -11.13
CA ARG A 153 8.20 21.61 -11.56
C ARG A 153 6.79 21.55 -12.15
N GLY A 154 5.95 22.52 -11.76
CA GLY A 154 4.59 22.68 -12.28
C GLY A 154 3.51 21.84 -11.58
N LEU A 155 3.86 20.99 -10.62
CA LEU A 155 2.89 20.13 -9.91
C LEU A 155 2.53 20.61 -8.49
N ALA A 156 2.97 21.80 -8.11
CA ALA A 156 2.87 22.28 -6.73
C ALA A 156 1.47 22.41 -6.16
N GLY A 157 0.54 22.96 -6.95
CA GLY A 157 -0.85 23.06 -6.51
C GLY A 157 -1.47 21.68 -6.28
N GLY A 158 -1.32 20.77 -7.25
CA GLY A 158 -1.94 19.45 -7.21
C GLY A 158 -1.34 18.54 -6.13
N MET A 159 -0.02 18.55 -5.94
CA MET A 159 0.63 17.80 -4.86
C MET A 159 0.20 18.29 -3.47
N ARG A 160 0.06 19.61 -3.29
CA ARG A 160 -0.43 20.17 -2.03
C ARG A 160 -1.88 19.75 -1.75
N GLU A 161 -2.77 19.94 -2.73
CA GLU A 161 -4.19 19.57 -2.61
C GLU A 161 -4.34 18.08 -2.29
N TYR A 162 -3.57 17.23 -2.97
CA TYR A 162 -3.56 15.79 -2.74
C TYR A 162 -3.08 15.42 -1.33
N SER A 163 -1.99 16.02 -0.88
CA SER A 163 -1.47 15.80 0.47
C SER A 163 -2.49 16.23 1.53
N ASP A 164 -3.04 17.45 1.42
CA ASP A 164 -3.99 18.01 2.39
C ASP A 164 -5.26 17.14 2.52
N LEU A 165 -5.74 16.59 1.39
CA LEU A 165 -6.88 15.68 1.36
C LEU A 165 -6.56 14.32 2.01
N LEU A 166 -5.41 13.75 1.68
CA LEU A 166 -5.05 12.38 2.05
C LEU A 166 -4.20 12.34 3.31
N HIS A 167 -2.87 12.29 3.18
CA HIS A 167 -1.97 11.92 4.27
C HIS A 167 -1.50 13.11 5.13
N GLN A 168 -1.74 14.34 4.69
CA GLN A 168 -1.38 15.60 5.37
C GLN A 168 0.09 15.70 5.76
N ILE A 169 0.97 15.18 4.90
CA ILE A 169 2.42 15.33 5.04
C ILE A 169 2.81 16.54 4.22
N TYR A 170 3.23 17.60 4.90
CA TYR A 170 3.53 18.86 4.22
C TYR A 170 4.70 18.68 3.24
N CYS A 171 4.41 18.80 1.94
CA CYS A 171 5.39 18.70 0.85
C CYS A 171 6.56 19.70 0.97
N TRP A 172 6.39 20.73 1.80
CA TRP A 172 7.29 21.89 1.92
C TRP A 172 8.06 21.93 3.24
N HIS A 173 7.76 21.04 4.19
CA HIS A 173 8.57 20.93 5.40
C HIS A 173 9.82 20.09 5.14
N GLU A 174 10.86 20.35 5.94
CA GLU A 174 12.06 19.53 5.96
C GLU A 174 11.71 18.15 6.52
N HIS A 175 11.57 17.19 5.61
CA HIS A 175 11.47 15.77 5.90
C HIS A 175 12.75 15.08 5.39
N PRO A 176 13.12 13.92 5.96
CA PRO A 176 14.30 13.19 5.51
C PRO A 176 14.30 12.96 3.99
N ASP A 177 15.33 13.44 3.32
CA ASP A 177 15.48 13.40 1.85
C ASP A 177 16.84 12.81 1.44
N ASP A 178 17.49 12.07 2.35
CA ASP A 178 18.60 11.17 2.04
C ASP A 178 18.04 9.89 1.40
N TYR A 179 17.68 10.01 0.13
CA TYR A 179 17.02 8.94 -0.61
C TYR A 179 17.85 7.65 -0.64
N GLN A 180 19.17 7.77 -0.73
CA GLN A 180 20.06 6.62 -0.78
C GLN A 180 20.04 5.86 0.54
N ASN A 181 20.24 6.55 1.66
CA ASN A 181 20.24 5.89 2.97
C ASN A 181 18.86 5.31 3.29
N ILE A 182 17.78 6.06 3.05
CA ILE A 182 16.41 5.58 3.29
C ILE A 182 16.08 4.34 2.45
N LEU A 183 16.51 4.32 1.19
CA LEU A 183 16.30 3.16 0.32
C LEU A 183 17.08 1.94 0.84
N LEU A 184 18.37 2.10 1.18
CA LEU A 184 19.19 1.02 1.74
C LEU A 184 18.66 0.49 3.08
N GLU A 185 18.18 1.37 3.97
CA GLU A 185 17.50 1.00 5.21
C GLU A 185 16.27 0.14 4.93
N PHE A 186 15.42 0.56 3.99
CA PHE A 186 14.21 -0.17 3.61
C PHE A 186 14.54 -1.56 3.02
N LEU A 187 15.53 -1.65 2.15
CA LEU A 187 15.92 -2.90 1.51
C LEU A 187 16.58 -3.86 2.50
N SER A 188 17.40 -3.33 3.41
CA SER A 188 17.98 -4.11 4.51
C SER A 188 16.89 -4.67 5.41
N PHE A 189 15.83 -3.87 5.67
CA PHE A 189 14.64 -4.39 6.32
C PHE A 189 14.03 -5.54 5.49
N LEU A 190 13.73 -5.37 4.21
CA LEU A 190 13.10 -6.44 3.41
C LEU A 190 13.90 -7.74 3.39
N LYS A 191 15.22 -7.65 3.34
CA LYS A 191 16.12 -8.81 3.27
C LYS A 191 16.48 -9.41 4.62
N ASN A 192 16.26 -8.67 5.71
CA ASN A 192 16.71 -9.04 7.05
C ASN A 192 18.23 -9.23 7.16
N GLU A 193 18.97 -8.47 6.37
CA GLU A 193 20.43 -8.43 6.31
C GLU A 193 20.87 -7.04 5.84
N LYS A 194 22.13 -6.68 6.08
CA LYS A 194 22.64 -5.37 5.66
C LYS A 194 22.88 -5.38 4.16
N ILE A 195 22.15 -4.55 3.43
CA ILE A 195 22.31 -4.36 2.00
C ILE A 195 23.20 -3.15 1.73
N ASN A 196 24.17 -3.32 0.83
CA ASN A 196 25.05 -2.26 0.35
C ASN A 196 24.76 -1.96 -1.13
N LEU A 197 25.36 -0.89 -1.65
CA LEU A 197 25.17 -0.44 -3.03
C LEU A 197 25.62 -1.49 -4.07
N THR A 198 26.60 -2.33 -3.74
CA THR A 198 27.15 -3.35 -4.64
C THR A 198 26.16 -4.49 -4.92
N ASP A 199 25.31 -4.83 -3.95
CA ASP A 199 24.32 -5.92 -4.07
C ASP A 199 23.28 -5.63 -5.17
N PHE A 200 23.11 -4.36 -5.53
CA PHE A 200 22.26 -3.92 -6.64
C PHE A 200 22.90 -4.09 -8.01
N GLN A 201 24.21 -3.87 -8.10
CA GLN A 201 24.94 -3.88 -9.37
C GLN A 201 25.05 -5.29 -9.94
N GLU A 202 25.10 -6.29 -9.06
CA GLU A 202 25.21 -7.70 -9.44
C GLU A 202 23.88 -8.33 -9.87
N GLY A 203 22.74 -7.66 -9.64
CA GLY A 203 21.42 -8.15 -10.04
C GLY A 203 20.97 -9.43 -9.30
N THR A 204 21.65 -9.77 -8.20
CA THR A 204 21.42 -10.97 -7.37
C THR A 204 20.36 -10.75 -6.28
N LEU A 205 19.85 -9.52 -6.15
CA LEU A 205 18.96 -9.15 -5.05
C LEU A 205 17.55 -9.71 -5.21
N GLU A 206 17.30 -10.89 -4.64
CA GLU A 206 15.95 -11.45 -4.56
C GLU A 206 15.17 -10.93 -3.35
N LEU A 207 14.20 -10.04 -3.58
CA LEU A 207 13.34 -9.51 -2.52
C LEU A 207 12.11 -10.40 -2.23
N PRO A 208 11.63 -10.42 -0.97
CA PRO A 208 10.39 -11.11 -0.62
C PRO A 208 9.16 -10.47 -1.28
N TYR A 209 8.05 -11.21 -1.29
CA TYR A 209 6.76 -10.66 -1.69
C TYR A 209 6.25 -9.64 -0.66
N LEU A 210 5.78 -8.51 -1.17
CA LEU A 210 5.15 -7.45 -0.39
C LEU A 210 3.65 -7.45 -0.67
N TYR A 211 2.81 -7.20 0.33
CA TYR A 211 1.36 -7.23 0.17
C TYR A 211 0.74 -5.89 0.53
N THR A 212 -0.06 -5.32 -0.37
CA THR A 212 -0.81 -4.08 -0.15
C THR A 212 -2.28 -4.28 -0.48
N VAL A 213 -3.14 -3.36 -0.05
CA VAL A 213 -4.57 -3.37 -0.37
C VAL A 213 -4.82 -3.22 -1.87
N GLU A 214 -5.85 -3.90 -2.34
CA GLU A 214 -6.36 -3.75 -3.68
C GLU A 214 -7.66 -2.93 -3.64
N THR A 215 -7.61 -1.71 -4.17
CA THR A 215 -8.80 -0.91 -4.49
C THR A 215 -9.27 -1.18 -5.92
N GLU A 216 -10.34 -0.53 -6.35
CA GLU A 216 -10.84 -0.58 -7.74
C GLU A 216 -9.70 -0.61 -8.77
N ILE A 217 -9.69 -1.68 -9.58
CA ILE A 217 -8.75 -1.92 -10.70
C ILE A 217 -7.26 -1.85 -10.27
N GLY A 218 -6.89 -2.42 -9.12
CA GLY A 218 -5.48 -2.64 -8.75
C GLY A 218 -4.63 -1.37 -8.60
N MET A 219 -5.28 -0.21 -8.42
CA MET A 219 -4.62 1.09 -8.46
C MET A 219 -3.59 1.27 -7.34
N ASP A 220 -3.85 0.76 -6.13
CA ASP A 220 -2.90 0.87 -5.01
C ASP A 220 -1.67 -0.03 -5.15
N ILE A 221 -1.82 -1.22 -5.75
CA ILE A 221 -0.67 -2.07 -6.12
C ILE A 221 0.18 -1.35 -7.16
N MET A 222 -0.44 -0.76 -8.19
CA MET A 222 0.26 0.02 -9.20
C MET A 222 0.99 1.22 -8.59
N LYS A 223 0.35 1.97 -7.69
CA LYS A 223 0.97 3.10 -6.98
C LYS A 223 2.16 2.65 -6.17
N ALA A 224 2.02 1.59 -5.38
CA ALA A 224 3.09 1.09 -4.54
C ALA A 224 4.29 0.69 -5.40
N LYS A 225 4.04 -0.07 -6.48
CA LYS A 225 5.07 -0.48 -7.45
C LYS A 225 5.74 0.73 -8.09
N SER A 226 4.96 1.64 -8.67
CA SER A 226 5.48 2.85 -9.33
C SER A 226 6.24 3.78 -8.38
N SER A 227 5.81 3.88 -7.12
CA SER A 227 6.48 4.67 -6.09
C SER A 227 7.85 4.10 -5.74
N LEU A 228 7.94 2.78 -5.52
CA LEU A 228 9.20 2.12 -5.21
C LEU A 228 10.15 2.14 -6.41
N GLU A 229 9.65 1.89 -7.62
CA GLU A 229 10.44 1.99 -8.85
C GLU A 229 11.01 3.39 -9.04
N ARG A 230 10.21 4.43 -8.81
CA ARG A 230 10.67 5.82 -8.88
C ARG A 230 11.66 6.15 -7.79
N PHE A 231 11.46 5.61 -6.59
CA PHE A 231 12.38 5.82 -5.49
C PHE A 231 13.75 5.21 -5.81
N CYS A 232 13.78 3.98 -6.33
CA CYS A 232 15.00 3.37 -6.86
C CYS A 232 15.64 4.17 -7.99
N SER A 233 14.87 4.62 -8.99
CA SER A 233 15.42 5.39 -10.12
C SER A 233 15.98 6.75 -9.70
N THR A 234 15.48 7.30 -8.59
CA THR A 234 15.99 8.56 -8.01
C THR A 234 17.38 8.37 -7.40
N VAL A 235 17.61 7.23 -6.76
CA VAL A 235 18.93 6.88 -6.18
C VAL A 235 19.90 6.38 -7.26
N PHE A 236 19.39 5.68 -8.27
CA PHE A 236 20.20 5.04 -9.33
C PHE A 236 19.78 5.51 -10.75
N PRO A 237 20.15 6.74 -11.16
CA PRO A 237 19.60 7.38 -12.37
C PRO A 237 20.22 6.98 -13.72
N LYS A 238 21.26 6.13 -13.78
CA LYS A 238 22.02 5.86 -15.02
C LYS A 238 22.18 4.35 -15.24
N ASP A 239 21.65 3.86 -16.37
CA ASP A 239 21.78 2.50 -16.95
C ASP A 239 20.98 1.31 -16.37
N ASP A 240 20.48 1.35 -15.13
CA ASP A 240 19.79 0.19 -14.50
C ASP A 240 18.24 0.27 -14.44
N ALA A 241 17.61 1.28 -15.05
CA ALA A 241 16.16 1.51 -14.97
C ALA A 241 15.28 0.28 -15.33
N LYS A 242 15.75 -0.57 -16.27
CA LYS A 242 15.06 -1.82 -16.62
C LYS A 242 15.17 -2.89 -15.52
N ARG A 243 16.28 -2.94 -14.77
CA ARG A 243 16.46 -3.89 -13.65
C ARG A 243 15.54 -3.53 -12.48
N PHE A 244 15.37 -2.24 -12.18
CA PHE A 244 14.55 -1.79 -11.04
C PHE A 244 13.06 -2.05 -11.22
N LYS A 245 12.56 -2.05 -12.46
CA LYS A 245 11.13 -2.27 -12.76
C LYS A 245 10.63 -3.68 -12.36
N SER A 246 11.53 -4.62 -12.06
CA SER A 246 11.18 -6.01 -11.76
C SER A 246 11.59 -6.51 -10.37
N ILE A 247 12.26 -5.71 -9.53
CA ILE A 247 12.77 -6.23 -8.24
C ILE A 247 11.69 -6.42 -7.19
N PHE A 248 10.66 -5.56 -7.19
CA PHE A 248 9.60 -5.60 -6.20
C PHE A 248 8.45 -6.48 -6.66
N LYS A 249 8.25 -7.60 -5.96
CA LYS A 249 7.12 -8.51 -6.15
C LYS A 249 5.99 -8.06 -5.22
N ILE A 250 5.04 -7.27 -5.73
CA ILE A 250 3.94 -6.71 -4.92
C ILE A 250 2.62 -7.39 -5.24
N GLY A 251 1.98 -7.96 -4.21
CA GLY A 251 0.72 -8.65 -4.28
C GLY A 251 -0.45 -8.01 -3.54
N SER A 252 -1.64 -8.54 -3.80
CA SER A 252 -2.89 -8.14 -3.15
C SER A 252 -3.01 -8.80 -1.79
N ILE A 253 -3.18 -8.00 -0.74
CA ILE A 253 -3.47 -8.48 0.63
C ILE A 253 -4.86 -9.13 0.70
N ASN A 254 -5.80 -8.68 -0.14
CA ASN A 254 -7.12 -9.30 -0.27
C ASN A 254 -6.99 -10.74 -0.78
N GLN A 255 -6.16 -10.93 -1.80
CA GLN A 255 -5.86 -12.25 -2.34
C GLN A 255 -5.07 -13.10 -1.33
N LEU A 256 -4.10 -12.52 -0.62
CA LEU A 256 -3.37 -13.19 0.46
C LEU A 256 -4.34 -13.75 1.51
N LEU A 257 -5.26 -12.92 2.02
CA LEU A 257 -6.25 -13.35 3.01
C LEU A 257 -7.16 -14.44 2.44
N LEU A 258 -7.60 -14.32 1.19
CA LEU A 258 -8.43 -15.34 0.54
C LEU A 258 -7.71 -16.70 0.49
N GLU A 259 -6.44 -16.73 0.10
CA GLU A 259 -5.66 -17.96 0.02
C GLU A 259 -5.37 -18.57 1.39
N ILE A 260 -5.12 -17.75 2.42
CA ILE A 260 -5.03 -18.21 3.82
C ILE A 260 -6.34 -18.90 4.23
N LYS A 261 -7.49 -18.25 3.99
CA LYS A 261 -8.80 -18.80 4.35
C LYS A 261 -9.10 -20.11 3.63
N LYS A 262 -8.77 -20.21 2.34
CA LYS A 262 -8.91 -21.46 1.56
C LYS A 262 -8.03 -22.57 2.11
N LYS A 263 -6.76 -22.28 2.37
CA LYS A 263 -5.78 -23.27 2.84
C LYS A 263 -6.19 -23.85 4.20
N MET A 264 -6.66 -22.98 5.10
CA MET A 264 -7.17 -23.36 6.43
C MET A 264 -8.64 -23.85 6.40
N LYS A 265 -9.27 -23.93 5.23
CA LYS A 265 -10.65 -24.43 5.05
C LYS A 265 -11.72 -23.66 5.85
N LEU A 266 -11.52 -22.36 6.09
CA LEU A 266 -12.39 -21.52 6.92
C LEU A 266 -13.78 -21.22 6.29
N HIS A 267 -14.01 -21.68 5.06
CA HIS A 267 -15.24 -21.45 4.29
C HIS A 267 -16.13 -22.70 4.13
N LEU A 268 -15.83 -23.80 4.83
CA LEU A 268 -16.48 -25.10 4.62
C LEU A 268 -17.46 -25.52 5.72
N ASP A 269 -17.93 -24.60 6.58
CA ASP A 269 -19.04 -24.91 7.47
C ASP A 269 -20.39 -24.52 6.82
N PRO A 270 -21.16 -25.49 6.28
CA PRO A 270 -22.44 -25.22 5.63
C PRO A 270 -23.51 -24.66 6.58
N GLN A 271 -23.31 -24.69 7.91
CA GLN A 271 -24.26 -24.10 8.87
C GLN A 271 -24.04 -22.59 9.09
N ASN A 272 -22.93 -22.03 8.60
CA ASN A 272 -22.54 -20.63 8.82
C ASN A 272 -22.53 -19.78 7.53
N ILE A 273 -23.41 -20.09 6.58
CA ILE A 273 -23.70 -19.26 5.39
C ILE A 273 -24.49 -17.99 5.78
N LYS A 274 -24.11 -17.31 6.86
CA LYS A 274 -24.45 -15.90 7.03
C LYS A 274 -23.38 -15.13 6.26
N GLN A 275 -23.79 -14.54 5.13
CA GLN A 275 -23.11 -13.52 4.33
C GLN A 275 -21.70 -13.17 4.85
N GLY A 276 -20.70 -13.97 4.46
CA GLY A 276 -19.34 -13.79 4.97
C GLY A 276 -18.82 -12.40 4.61
N MET A 277 -18.22 -11.69 5.59
CA MET A 277 -17.54 -10.42 5.34
C MET A 277 -16.56 -10.59 4.18
N SER A 278 -16.56 -9.63 3.25
CA SER A 278 -15.58 -9.64 2.17
C SER A 278 -14.18 -9.47 2.75
N THR A 279 -13.14 -9.86 2.00
CA THR A 279 -11.76 -9.63 2.44
C THR A 279 -11.50 -8.14 2.68
N ASN A 280 -12.14 -7.27 1.88
CA ASN A 280 -12.04 -5.83 2.07
C ASN A 280 -12.70 -5.38 3.40
N ASP A 281 -13.89 -5.89 3.72
CA ASP A 281 -14.58 -5.55 4.98
C ASP A 281 -13.76 -5.99 6.20
N ILE A 282 -13.09 -7.15 6.12
CA ILE A 282 -12.20 -7.63 7.18
C ILE A 282 -11.02 -6.67 7.34
N LEU A 283 -10.34 -6.33 6.24
CA LEU A 283 -9.16 -5.46 6.25
C LEU A 283 -9.49 -4.04 6.74
N GLN A 284 -10.67 -3.52 6.39
CA GLN A 284 -11.14 -2.21 6.79
C GLN A 284 -11.82 -2.18 8.16
N SER A 285 -12.04 -3.34 8.80
CA SER A 285 -12.69 -3.40 10.10
C SER A 285 -11.94 -2.62 11.19
N ASP A 286 -12.69 -2.15 12.18
CA ASP A 286 -12.25 -1.16 13.17
C ASP A 286 -10.99 -1.56 13.93
N MET A 287 -9.89 -0.90 13.58
CA MET A 287 -8.82 -0.60 14.51
C MET A 287 -8.19 0.75 14.16
N PHE A 288 -8.77 1.81 14.70
CA PHE A 288 -8.07 3.06 14.88
C PHE A 288 -8.03 3.38 16.37
N GLY A 289 -6.89 3.91 16.80
CA GLY A 289 -6.69 4.40 18.14
C GLY A 289 -5.38 5.15 18.19
N HIS A 290 -5.39 6.25 18.94
CA HIS A 290 -4.21 7.03 19.28
C HIS A 290 -3.08 6.11 19.77
N GLY A 291 -1.86 6.28 19.24
CA GLY A 291 -0.66 5.51 19.60
C GLY A 291 -0.16 4.49 18.57
N LEU A 292 -0.88 4.26 17.46
CA LEU A 292 -0.48 3.30 16.40
C LEU A 292 0.14 3.97 15.16
N GLY A 293 -0.07 5.27 14.99
CA GLY A 293 0.55 6.08 13.96
C GLY A 293 2.01 6.41 14.27
N CYS A 294 2.64 7.13 13.34
CA CYS A 294 3.93 7.73 13.62
C CYS A 294 3.77 9.05 14.39
N MET A 295 4.84 9.50 15.06
CA MET A 295 4.81 10.73 15.85
C MET A 295 4.26 11.94 15.07
N TYR A 296 4.60 12.06 13.79
CA TYR A 296 4.11 13.16 12.94
C TYR A 296 2.59 13.18 12.83
N HIS A 297 1.96 12.02 12.64
CA HIS A 297 0.50 11.91 12.52
C HIS A 297 -0.22 11.90 13.86
N GLU A 298 0.40 11.35 14.92
CA GLU A 298 -0.14 11.37 16.29
C GLU A 298 -0.23 12.80 16.84
N MET A 299 0.84 13.60 16.69
CA MET A 299 0.85 15.00 17.15
C MET A 299 -0.19 15.90 16.46
N ARG A 300 -0.79 15.42 15.37
CA ARG A 300 -1.80 16.12 14.57
C ARG A 300 -3.19 15.48 14.68
N ASP A 301 -3.34 14.47 15.53
CA ASP A 301 -4.58 13.70 15.71
C ASP A 301 -5.15 13.12 14.40
N ILE A 302 -4.24 12.67 13.52
CA ILE A 302 -4.56 12.11 12.20
C ILE A 302 -3.86 10.76 11.97
N ALA A 303 -3.65 9.99 13.05
CA ALA A 303 -3.01 8.67 13.01
C ALA A 303 -3.65 7.71 11.99
N PHE A 304 -4.96 7.83 11.73
CA PHE A 304 -5.69 7.03 10.73
C PHE A 304 -5.23 7.24 9.27
N LYS A 305 -4.47 8.32 9.01
CA LYS A 305 -3.87 8.66 7.71
C LYS A 305 -2.43 8.12 7.56
N CYS A 306 -1.86 7.58 8.62
CA CYS A 306 -0.48 7.09 8.66
C CYS A 306 -0.33 5.71 8.01
N SER A 307 0.68 5.54 7.15
CA SER A 307 1.02 4.24 6.57
C SER A 307 1.32 3.17 7.62
N LYS A 308 1.96 3.54 8.74
CA LYS A 308 2.29 2.63 9.83
C LYS A 308 1.04 2.08 10.50
N ALA A 309 0.09 2.95 10.85
CA ALA A 309 -1.17 2.55 11.44
C ALA A 309 -1.95 1.60 10.51
N ARG A 310 -1.89 1.83 9.18
CA ARG A 310 -2.56 0.99 8.18
C ARG A 310 -2.03 -0.44 8.15
N VAL A 311 -0.71 -0.63 8.07
CA VAL A 311 -0.14 -1.99 8.02
C VAL A 311 -0.38 -2.76 9.32
N ILE A 312 -0.38 -2.07 10.47
CA ILE A 312 -0.73 -2.65 11.78
C ILE A 312 -2.20 -3.09 11.78
N GLN A 313 -3.11 -2.20 11.36
CA GLN A 313 -4.54 -2.49 11.27
C GLN A 313 -4.79 -3.76 10.44
N TRP A 314 -4.21 -3.82 9.24
CA TRP A 314 -4.40 -4.97 8.35
C TRP A 314 -3.92 -6.29 8.95
N MET A 315 -2.70 -6.31 9.52
CA MET A 315 -2.14 -7.50 10.17
C MET A 315 -3.07 -7.99 11.28
N SER A 316 -3.45 -7.09 12.18
CA SER A 316 -4.29 -7.44 13.32
C SER A 316 -5.68 -7.90 12.92
N ASN A 317 -6.27 -7.29 11.90
CA ASN A 317 -7.57 -7.70 11.36
C ASN A 317 -7.50 -9.10 10.73
N ILE A 318 -6.43 -9.40 10.00
CA ILE A 318 -6.16 -10.74 9.46
C ILE A 318 -6.05 -11.75 10.59
N CYS A 319 -5.18 -11.51 11.58
CA CYS A 319 -4.96 -12.43 12.70
C CYS A 319 -6.24 -12.64 13.52
N LYS A 320 -6.96 -11.56 13.86
CA LYS A 320 -8.22 -11.61 14.59
C LYS A 320 -9.26 -12.43 13.84
N HIS A 321 -9.43 -12.20 12.53
CA HIS A 321 -10.37 -12.95 11.72
C HIS A 321 -10.03 -14.45 11.69
N ILE A 322 -8.76 -14.80 11.52
CA ILE A 322 -8.32 -16.21 11.50
C ILE A 322 -8.52 -16.87 12.87
N SER A 323 -8.25 -16.16 13.97
CA SER A 323 -8.46 -16.67 15.34
C SER A 323 -9.92 -17.00 15.65
N THR A 324 -10.89 -16.36 14.98
CA THR A 324 -12.31 -16.69 15.16
C THR A 324 -12.64 -18.12 14.75
N TYR A 325 -11.88 -18.72 13.84
CA TYR A 325 -12.16 -20.03 13.25
C TYR A 325 -11.09 -21.08 13.55
N THR A 326 -10.07 -20.74 14.31
CA THR A 326 -8.90 -21.59 14.57
C THR A 326 -8.52 -21.50 16.04
N SER A 327 -7.69 -22.42 16.53
CA SER A 327 -7.11 -22.34 17.88
C SER A 327 -5.97 -21.32 17.98
N LEU A 328 -5.86 -20.38 17.02
CA LEU A 328 -4.82 -19.36 17.04
C LEU A 328 -5.00 -18.44 18.24
N GLN A 329 -4.03 -18.46 19.15
CA GLN A 329 -4.01 -17.57 20.29
C GLN A 329 -3.58 -16.16 19.85
N ILE A 330 -4.44 -15.18 20.09
CA ILE A 330 -4.14 -13.77 19.89
C ILE A 330 -3.36 -13.25 21.10
N ILE A 331 -2.15 -12.74 20.86
CA ILE A 331 -1.26 -12.18 21.87
C ILE A 331 -1.40 -10.65 21.85
N PRO A 332 -1.92 -10.02 22.92
CA PRO A 332 -1.93 -8.58 23.06
C PRO A 332 -0.52 -7.98 22.97
N GLY A 333 -0.39 -6.88 22.22
CA GLY A 333 0.87 -6.22 21.92
C GLY A 333 1.60 -6.83 20.71
N ARG A 334 1.15 -7.96 20.17
CA ARG A 334 1.80 -8.62 19.01
C ARG A 334 0.85 -8.82 17.85
N HIS A 335 -0.33 -9.36 18.13
CA HIS A 335 -1.41 -9.54 17.14
C HIS A 335 -2.41 -8.40 17.17
N ILE A 336 -2.71 -7.86 18.35
CA ILE A 336 -3.63 -6.74 18.54
C ILE A 336 -2.98 -5.72 19.47
N ALA A 337 -3.36 -4.45 19.33
CA ALA A 337 -2.80 -3.42 20.19
C ALA A 337 -3.29 -3.57 21.64
N VAL A 338 -2.40 -3.32 22.60
CA VAL A 338 -2.80 -3.19 24.01
C VAL A 338 -3.14 -1.74 24.29
N GLN A 339 -4.19 -1.50 25.07
CA GLN A 339 -4.49 -0.18 25.60
C GLN A 339 -3.65 0.11 26.85
N LEU A 340 -2.94 1.23 26.85
CA LEU A 340 -2.19 1.76 27.98
C LEU A 340 -3.10 2.53 28.94
N ASN A 341 -2.55 2.94 30.09
CA ASN A 341 -3.29 3.63 31.14
C ASN A 341 -3.87 4.98 30.70
N ASP A 342 -3.16 5.69 29.81
CA ASP A 342 -3.60 6.96 29.22
C ASP A 342 -4.63 6.79 28.10
N GLY A 343 -5.05 5.54 27.81
CA GLY A 343 -6.01 5.21 26.76
C GLY A 343 -5.39 5.03 25.38
N SER A 344 -4.10 5.34 25.20
CA SER A 344 -3.37 5.10 23.95
C SER A 344 -3.21 3.60 23.69
N ARG A 345 -2.91 3.25 22.44
CA ARG A 345 -2.77 1.88 21.96
C ARG A 345 -1.33 1.62 21.54
N MET A 346 -0.82 0.43 21.85
CA MET A 346 0.56 0.08 21.57
C MET A 346 0.70 -1.33 21.00
N ILE A 347 1.61 -1.47 20.04
CA ILE A 347 2.11 -2.74 19.51
C ILE A 347 3.61 -2.81 19.79
N ILE A 348 4.09 -3.97 20.25
CA ILE A 348 5.52 -4.25 20.47
C ILE A 348 6.14 -4.62 19.13
N GLU A 349 6.71 -3.60 18.51
CA GLU A 349 7.49 -3.72 17.29
C GLU A 349 8.94 -4.04 17.67
N ASN A 350 9.61 -4.96 16.95
CA ASN A 350 11.03 -5.27 17.14
C ASN A 350 11.36 -5.81 18.54
N ALA A 351 10.84 -6.99 18.90
CA ALA A 351 10.80 -7.58 20.25
C ALA A 351 12.16 -7.94 20.90
N ASN A 352 13.01 -6.95 21.12
CA ASN A 352 14.13 -7.04 22.07
C ASN A 352 13.77 -6.46 23.45
N LEU A 353 12.53 -5.99 23.66
CA LEU A 353 12.08 -5.37 24.90
C LEU A 353 10.77 -6.03 25.39
N PRO A 354 10.80 -6.78 26.50
CA PRO A 354 9.57 -7.28 27.14
C PRO A 354 8.85 -6.14 27.86
N LEU A 355 7.55 -6.00 27.65
CA LEU A 355 6.71 -5.08 28.43
C LEU A 355 6.44 -5.64 29.83
N THR A 356 6.39 -4.77 30.84
CA THR A 356 6.04 -5.17 32.20
C THR A 356 4.52 -5.20 32.40
N LYS A 357 4.04 -5.95 33.40
CA LYS A 357 2.61 -5.98 33.77
C LYS A 357 2.06 -4.61 34.21
N GLN A 358 2.93 -3.69 34.62
CA GLN A 358 2.55 -2.33 35.03
C GLN A 358 2.20 -1.43 33.83
N ASP A 359 2.76 -1.74 32.65
CA ASP A 359 2.54 -1.00 31.41
C ASP A 359 1.21 -1.36 30.73
N LEU A 360 0.59 -2.49 31.12
CA LEU A 360 -0.59 -3.05 30.46
C LEU A 360 -1.84 -2.90 31.32
N LYS A 361 -2.92 -2.34 30.77
CA LYS A 361 -4.24 -2.35 31.40
C LYS A 361 -4.92 -3.71 31.19
N LEU A 362 -4.37 -4.77 31.76
CA LEU A 362 -5.01 -6.09 31.77
C LEU A 362 -6.03 -6.13 32.91
N ASN A 363 -7.30 -5.87 32.59
CA ASN A 363 -8.39 -6.18 33.51
C ASN A 363 -8.51 -7.71 33.62
N THR A 364 -7.92 -8.31 34.65
CA THR A 364 -8.33 -9.64 35.08
C THR A 364 -9.65 -9.49 35.84
N SER A 365 -10.78 -9.47 35.12
CA SER A 365 -12.04 -9.86 35.75
C SER A 365 -11.91 -11.32 36.16
N LYS A 366 -12.24 -11.61 37.43
CA LYS A 366 -11.99 -12.90 38.08
C LYS A 366 -12.85 -14.07 37.60
N ASP A 367 -13.61 -13.91 36.52
CA ASP A 367 -14.47 -14.96 35.99
C ASP A 367 -14.08 -15.26 34.53
N ASP A 368 -13.01 -16.03 34.38
CA ASP A 368 -12.83 -17.06 33.34
C ASP A 368 -11.50 -17.76 33.63
N ILE A 369 -11.51 -18.57 34.69
CA ILE A 369 -10.43 -19.48 35.03
C ILE A 369 -10.52 -20.66 34.05
N LEU A 370 -9.65 -20.65 33.02
CA LEU A 370 -8.97 -21.84 32.54
C LEU A 370 -7.79 -21.47 31.63
N GLY A 371 -6.59 -21.42 32.24
CA GLY A 371 -5.36 -21.82 31.54
C GLY A 371 -4.49 -20.74 30.90
N VAL A 372 -4.20 -19.62 31.58
CA VAL A 372 -3.03 -18.78 31.21
C VAL A 372 -1.95 -18.92 32.28
N LYS A 373 -1.12 -19.96 32.16
CA LYS A 373 0.21 -19.96 32.80
C LYS A 373 1.15 -19.16 31.91
N LEU A 374 1.61 -18.01 32.39
CA LEU A 374 2.79 -17.34 31.82
C LEU A 374 4.00 -18.27 32.00
N SER A 375 4.45 -18.92 30.94
CA SER A 375 5.70 -19.68 30.88
C SER A 375 6.75 -18.94 30.03
N ILE A 376 6.95 -17.65 30.30
CA ILE A 376 8.03 -16.87 29.70
C ILE A 376 8.76 -16.18 30.86
N LEU A 377 9.59 -16.93 31.57
CA LEU A 377 10.59 -16.39 32.51
C LEU A 377 11.68 -17.39 32.96
N SER A 378 11.85 -18.55 32.31
CA SER A 378 12.81 -19.55 32.79
C SER A 378 13.54 -20.35 31.72
N GLN A 379 13.94 -19.75 30.60
CA GLN A 379 14.85 -20.40 29.64
C GLN A 379 15.85 -19.41 29.03
N THR A 380 16.71 -18.80 29.86
CA THR A 380 17.97 -18.17 29.40
C THR A 380 19.03 -18.06 30.51
N GLN A 381 18.97 -18.91 31.54
CA GLN A 381 20.06 -19.06 32.50
C GLN A 381 20.19 -20.53 32.87
N HIS A 382 20.81 -21.33 31.99
CA HIS A 382 21.58 -22.53 32.35
C HIS A 382 22.18 -23.13 31.07
N SER A 383 23.33 -22.61 30.66
CA SER A 383 24.28 -23.34 29.83
C SER A 383 25.62 -22.59 29.79
N TYR A 384 26.29 -22.47 30.93
CA TYR A 384 27.74 -22.26 31.01
C TYR A 384 28.17 -22.62 32.43
N SER A 385 28.57 -23.87 32.65
CA SER A 385 29.60 -24.28 33.63
C SER A 385 29.59 -25.80 33.83
N SER A 386 30.52 -26.47 33.14
CA SER A 386 31.25 -27.72 33.49
C SER A 386 31.85 -28.17 32.15
N ASP A 387 33.15 -28.07 31.91
CA ASP A 387 34.19 -28.83 32.59
C ASP A 387 35.54 -28.08 32.52
N GLU A 388 36.25 -28.01 33.64
CA GLU A 388 37.69 -28.28 33.76
C GLU A 388 38.12 -27.92 35.19
N GLU A 389 38.04 -28.91 36.08
CA GLU A 389 38.76 -28.88 37.35
C GLU A 389 39.59 -30.16 37.42
N LYS A 390 40.91 -30.00 37.27
CA LYS A 390 41.99 -30.69 37.99
C LYS A 390 43.32 -30.39 37.30
N ASP A 391 44.12 -29.52 37.91
CA ASP A 391 45.46 -29.88 38.34
C ASP A 391 46.14 -28.74 39.13
N LEU A 392 46.80 -29.16 40.21
CA LEU A 392 47.91 -28.53 40.96
C LEU A 392 47.62 -27.69 42.22
N TYR A 393 48.06 -28.32 43.32
CA TYR A 393 48.42 -27.87 44.68
C TYR A 393 47.35 -27.88 45.78
#